data_AF-A0A139RPT0-F1
#
_entry.id   AF-A0A139RPT0-F1
#
_cell.length_a   1.000
_cell.length_b   1.000
_cell.length_c   1.000
_cell.angle_alpha   90.00
_cell.angle_beta   90.00
_cell.angle_gamma   90.00
#
_symmetry.space_group_name_H-M   'P 1'
#
loop_
_entity.id
_entity.type
_entity.pdbx_description
1 polymer ?
#
loop_
_entity_poly.entity_id
_entity_poly.type
_entity_poly.pdbx_seq_one_letter_code
_entity_poly.pdbx_strand_id
1 'polypeptide(L)'
;MLAYQKEHPDDDNLALLYQPDSDFAGAGLLVDGRLHRGKQGFAGEVGYLSKEGKATREELLLQITALTAVLAPDAIAYYCPSLEKDIQMADTGIPQDFQPRLERLTQLDTLVLQGGQELGRLHLLEKQRPTSANPC
;
A
#
# COMPACT_ATOMS: atom_id res chain seq x y z
N MET A 1 -6.14 -0.43 2.55
CA MET A 1 -4.97 -0.11 3.39
C MET A 1 -5.32 0.13 4.85
N LEU A 2 -6.17 1.11 5.22
CA LEU A 2 -6.57 1.28 6.63
C LEU A 2 -7.27 0.05 7.23
N ALA A 3 -8.09 -0.65 6.43
CA ALA A 3 -8.67 -1.92 6.84
C ALA A 3 -7.59 -2.98 7.10
N TYR A 4 -6.66 -3.14 6.16
CA TYR A 4 -5.53 -4.07 6.28
C TYR A 4 -4.63 -3.76 7.50
N GLN A 5 -4.38 -2.47 7.79
CA GLN A 5 -3.60 -2.06 8.97
C GLN A 5 -4.32 -2.39 10.29
N LYS A 6 -5.65 -2.39 10.34
CA LYS A 6 -6.37 -2.85 11.55
C LYS A 6 -6.18 -4.33 11.84
N GLU A 7 -5.96 -5.14 10.81
CA GLU A 7 -5.66 -6.56 10.93
C GLU A 7 -4.18 -6.79 11.32
N HIS A 8 -3.33 -5.77 11.09
CA HIS A 8 -1.90 -5.77 11.35
C HIS A 8 -1.48 -4.53 12.16
N PRO A 9 -1.94 -4.41 13.42
CA PRO A 9 -1.81 -3.18 14.20
C PRO A 9 -0.37 -2.78 14.56
N ASP A 10 0.58 -3.72 14.42
CA ASP A 10 2.00 -3.49 14.71
C ASP A 10 2.78 -2.96 13.49
N ASP A 11 2.16 -2.92 12.31
CA ASP A 11 2.78 -2.38 11.10
C ASP A 11 2.38 -0.91 10.90
N ASP A 12 3.34 0.00 10.97
CA ASP A 12 3.14 1.44 10.82
C ASP A 12 3.50 1.94 9.41
N ASN A 13 4.36 1.21 8.69
CA ASN A 13 4.79 1.51 7.33
C ASN A 13 4.34 0.40 6.39
N LEU A 14 3.35 0.70 5.55
CA LEU A 14 2.69 -0.31 4.71
C LEU A 14 2.57 0.17 3.28
N ALA A 15 2.62 -0.77 2.33
CA ALA A 15 2.16 -0.55 0.97
C ALA A 15 1.07 -1.55 0.60
N LEU A 16 -0.01 -1.07 -0.01
CA LEU A 16 -1.01 -1.90 -0.66
C LEU A 16 -0.91 -1.70 -2.16
N LEU A 17 -0.31 -2.66 -2.86
CA LEU A 17 -0.13 -2.66 -4.31
C LEU A 17 -1.36 -3.24 -5.02
N TYR A 18 -1.91 -2.47 -5.95
CA TYR A 18 -3.03 -2.85 -6.81
C TYR A 18 -2.56 -2.92 -8.26
N GLN A 19 -2.57 -4.12 -8.84
CA GLN A 19 -2.25 -4.39 -10.24
C GLN A 19 -3.39 -5.18 -10.89
N PRO A 20 -4.36 -4.49 -11.50
CA PRO A 20 -5.42 -5.13 -12.30
C PRO A 20 -4.91 -5.54 -13.69
N ASP A 21 -5.71 -6.33 -14.40
CA ASP A 21 -5.34 -6.92 -15.69
C ASP A 21 -5.39 -5.93 -16.86
N SER A 22 -6.27 -4.93 -16.77
CA SER A 22 -6.57 -4.00 -17.88
C SER A 22 -6.38 -2.52 -17.55
N ASP A 23 -5.90 -2.21 -16.35
CA ASP A 23 -5.86 -0.86 -15.80
C ASP A 23 -4.48 -0.49 -15.25
N PHE A 24 -4.31 0.80 -14.94
CA PHE A 24 -3.08 1.34 -14.41
C PHE A 24 -2.82 0.86 -12.98
N ALA A 25 -1.58 0.45 -12.71
CA ALA A 25 -1.14 -0.01 -11.40
C ALA A 25 -0.92 1.14 -10.44
N GLY A 26 -1.26 0.94 -9.17
CA GLY A 26 -1.06 1.94 -8.13
C GLY A 26 -0.88 1.30 -6.76
N ALA A 27 -0.37 2.08 -5.82
CA ALA A 27 -0.15 1.66 -4.45
C ALA A 27 -0.71 2.68 -3.46
N GLY A 28 -1.50 2.21 -2.50
CA GLY A 28 -1.74 2.97 -1.28
C GLY A 28 -0.50 2.89 -0.39
N LEU A 29 -0.05 4.01 0.17
CA LEU A 29 1.07 4.07 1.10
C LEU A 29 0.64 4.55 2.51
N LEU A 30 1.02 3.80 3.54
CA LEU A 30 0.90 4.18 4.94
C LEU A 30 2.31 4.44 5.47
N VAL A 31 2.52 5.59 6.10
CA VAL A 31 3.81 5.98 6.69
C VAL A 31 3.53 6.50 8.09
N ASP A 32 4.23 5.96 9.09
CA ASP A 32 4.02 6.26 10.51
C ASP A 32 2.54 6.17 10.92
N GLY A 33 1.86 5.11 10.49
CA GLY A 33 0.45 4.86 10.77
C GLY A 33 -0.54 5.79 10.06
N ARG A 34 -0.07 6.64 9.12
CA ARG A 34 -0.88 7.64 8.43
C ARG A 34 -0.91 7.45 6.93
N LEU A 35 -2.07 7.72 6.33
CA LEU A 35 -2.24 7.68 4.88
C LEU A 35 -1.34 8.73 4.22
N HIS A 36 -0.35 8.29 3.45
CA HIS A 36 0.54 9.17 2.72
C HIS A 36 -0.10 9.55 1.38
N ARG A 37 -0.23 10.86 1.15
CA ARG A 37 -0.94 11.42 -0.01
C ARG A 37 -0.02 12.06 -1.06
N GLY A 38 1.27 12.23 -0.75
CA GLY A 38 2.18 13.01 -1.59
C GLY A 38 1.83 14.50 -1.65
N LYS A 39 2.72 15.30 -2.26
CA LYS A 39 2.62 16.77 -2.29
C LYS A 39 1.37 17.28 -3.01
N GLN A 40 0.96 16.61 -4.08
CA GLN A 40 -0.15 17.02 -4.95
C GLN A 40 -1.33 16.03 -4.91
N GLY A 41 -1.42 15.20 -3.86
CA GLY A 41 -2.36 14.08 -3.86
C GLY A 41 -1.93 12.95 -4.80
N PHE A 42 -0.64 12.91 -5.16
CA PHE A 42 -0.06 11.98 -6.13
C PHE A 42 1.08 11.23 -5.43
N ALA A 43 0.82 9.97 -5.06
CA ALA A 43 1.75 9.10 -4.35
C ALA A 43 1.43 7.63 -4.65
N GLY A 44 2.46 6.78 -4.68
CA GLY A 44 2.31 5.34 -4.91
C GLY A 44 1.94 4.99 -6.36
N GLU A 45 2.20 5.88 -7.31
CA GLU A 45 1.85 5.73 -8.73
C GLU A 45 2.86 4.83 -9.45
N VAL A 46 2.97 3.58 -8.98
CA VAL A 46 3.97 2.60 -9.40
C VAL A 46 3.75 2.10 -10.82
N GLY A 47 2.57 2.31 -11.42
CA GLY A 47 2.32 2.03 -12.83
C GLY A 47 3.22 2.84 -13.77
N TYR A 48 3.82 3.95 -13.33
CA TYR A 48 4.81 4.70 -14.11
C TYR A 48 6.20 4.04 -14.12
N LEU A 49 6.43 3.01 -13.30
CA LEU A 49 7.63 2.19 -13.34
C LEU A 49 7.55 1.13 -14.44
N SER A 50 6.32 0.73 -14.81
CA SER A 50 6.06 -0.27 -15.84
C SER A 50 6.40 0.26 -17.23
N LYS A 51 7.00 -0.60 -18.06
CA LYS A 51 7.33 -0.28 -19.46
C LYS A 51 6.21 -0.63 -20.43
N GLU A 52 5.41 -1.65 -20.11
CA GLU A 52 4.39 -2.19 -21.00
C GLU A 52 2.96 -2.02 -20.47
N GLY A 53 2.80 -1.70 -19.18
CA GLY A 53 1.49 -1.46 -18.55
C GLY A 53 0.66 -2.73 -18.45
N LYS A 54 1.31 -3.88 -18.26
CA LYS A 54 0.68 -5.20 -18.22
C LYS A 54 0.92 -5.86 -16.88
N ALA A 55 -0.10 -6.50 -16.32
CA ALA A 55 -0.01 -7.31 -15.10
C ALA A 55 0.86 -8.58 -15.30
N THR A 56 2.17 -8.41 -15.39
CA THR A 56 3.14 -9.50 -15.50
C THR A 56 3.88 -9.69 -14.19
N ARG A 57 4.45 -10.89 -14.02
CA ARG A 57 5.31 -11.20 -12.88
C ARG A 57 6.50 -10.24 -12.77
N GLU A 58 7.10 -9.87 -13.90
CA GLU A 58 8.27 -8.98 -13.94
C GLU A 58 7.91 -7.55 -13.54
N GLU A 59 6.78 -7.03 -14.03
CA GLU A 59 6.31 -5.70 -13.63
C GLU A 59 5.97 -5.67 -12.14
N LEU A 60 5.28 -6.69 -11.62
CA LEU A 60 4.95 -6.77 -10.20
C LEU A 60 6.21 -6.86 -9.33
N LEU A 61 7.21 -7.62 -9.76
CA LEU A 61 8.49 -7.74 -9.07
C LEU A 61 9.24 -6.39 -9.04
N LEU A 62 9.24 -5.65 -10.16
CA LEU A 62 9.82 -4.31 -10.23
C LEU A 62 9.13 -3.35 -9.25
N GLN A 63 7.79 -3.36 -9.20
CA GLN A 63 7.01 -2.48 -8.33
C GLN A 63 7.25 -2.82 -6.84
N ILE A 64 7.25 -4.11 -6.46
CA ILE A 64 7.55 -4.57 -5.10
C ILE A 64 8.98 -4.18 -4.69
N THR A 65 9.95 -4.37 -5.59
CA THR A 65 11.36 -4.00 -5.36
C THR A 65 11.49 -2.49 -5.13
N ALA A 66 10.82 -1.67 -5.97
CA ALA A 66 10.86 -0.22 -5.85
C ALA A 66 10.21 0.27 -4.55
N LEU A 67 9.04 -0.27 -4.18
CA LEU A 67 8.38 0.05 -2.92
C LEU A 67 9.27 -0.31 -1.73
N THR A 68 9.89 -1.49 -1.76
CA THR A 68 10.82 -1.92 -0.70
C THR A 68 12.02 -0.98 -0.59
N ALA A 69 12.67 -0.65 -1.71
CA ALA A 69 13.88 0.16 -1.72
C ALA A 69 13.66 1.63 -1.32
N VAL A 70 12.47 2.19 -1.61
CA VAL A 70 12.18 3.62 -1.38
C VAL A 70 11.45 3.85 -0.07
N LEU A 71 10.50 2.97 0.29
CA LEU A 71 9.69 3.12 1.49
C LEU A 71 10.24 2.32 2.68
N ALA A 72 10.93 1.20 2.44
CA ALA A 72 11.31 0.23 3.46
C ALA A 72 10.14 -0.13 4.40
N PRO A 73 9.01 -0.63 3.87
CA PRO A 73 7.82 -0.90 4.66
C PRO A 73 8.00 -2.14 5.56
N ASP A 74 7.15 -2.27 6.57
CA ASP A 74 7.01 -3.48 7.41
C ASP A 74 6.38 -4.62 6.60
N ALA A 75 5.37 -4.28 5.78
CA ALA A 75 4.70 -5.22 4.89
C ALA A 75 4.25 -4.58 3.57
N ILE A 76 4.20 -5.42 2.54
CA ILE A 76 3.57 -5.12 1.26
C ILE A 76 2.44 -6.15 1.05
N ALA A 77 1.20 -5.66 1.03
CA ALA A 77 0.07 -6.44 0.56
C ALA A 77 -0.12 -6.16 -0.94
N TYR A 78 -0.36 -7.18 -1.76
CA TYR A 78 -0.57 -6.98 -3.20
C TYR A 78 -1.78 -7.74 -3.72
N TYR A 79 -2.52 -7.09 -4.63
CA TYR A 79 -3.62 -7.68 -5.38
C TYR A 79 -3.28 -7.69 -6.86
N CYS A 80 -3.18 -8.90 -7.43
CA CYS A 80 -2.97 -9.12 -8.85
C CYS A 80 -3.75 -10.39 -9.27
N PRO A 81 -4.93 -10.26 -9.89
CA PRO A 81 -5.82 -11.39 -10.13
C PRO A 81 -5.33 -12.31 -11.24
N SER A 82 -4.71 -11.77 -12.31
CA SER A 82 -4.12 -12.57 -13.40
C SER A 82 -2.86 -13.35 -13.01
N LEU A 83 -2.27 -13.08 -11.85
CA LEU A 83 -1.03 -13.72 -11.44
C LEU A 83 -1.24 -15.21 -11.10
N GLU A 84 -0.65 -16.11 -11.87
CA GLU A 84 -0.81 -17.56 -11.63
C GLU A 84 -0.07 -18.05 -10.39
N LYS A 85 1.10 -17.46 -10.09
CA LYS A 85 1.99 -17.88 -9.00
C LYS A 85 2.43 -16.70 -8.16
N ASP A 86 2.46 -16.90 -6.86
CA ASP A 86 2.84 -15.84 -5.92
C ASP A 86 4.28 -15.37 -6.14
N ILE A 87 4.50 -14.07 -5.92
CA ILE A 87 5.84 -13.49 -5.89
C ILE A 87 6.50 -13.87 -4.58
N GLN A 88 7.78 -14.23 -4.63
CA GLN A 88 8.57 -14.42 -3.43
C GLN A 88 9.54 -13.25 -3.27
N MET A 89 9.76 -12.77 -2.05
CA MET A 89 10.73 -11.70 -1.82
C MET A 89 12.16 -12.07 -2.26
N ALA A 90 12.51 -13.36 -2.23
CA ALA A 90 13.77 -13.86 -2.75
C ALA A 90 14.01 -13.54 -4.24
N ASP A 91 12.94 -13.35 -5.03
CA ASP A 91 13.03 -12.99 -6.44
C ASP A 91 13.51 -11.55 -6.67
N THR A 92 13.37 -10.67 -5.66
CA THR A 92 13.69 -9.23 -5.78
C THR A 92 15.20 -8.95 -5.76
N GLY A 93 16.01 -9.87 -5.25
CA GLY A 93 17.43 -9.65 -4.98
C GLY A 93 17.71 -8.73 -3.78
N ILE A 94 16.70 -8.27 -3.05
CA ILE A 94 16.87 -7.47 -1.82
C ILE A 94 17.43 -8.38 -0.71
N PRO A 95 18.44 -7.95 0.08
CA PRO A 95 18.96 -8.75 1.17
C PRO A 95 17.89 -9.06 2.21
N GLN A 96 17.94 -10.26 2.80
CA GLN A 96 16.89 -10.79 3.67
C GLN A 96 16.51 -9.87 4.83
N ASP A 97 17.49 -9.18 5.43
CA ASP A 97 17.29 -8.25 6.55
C ASP A 97 16.45 -7.02 6.19
N PHE A 98 16.25 -6.74 4.90
CA PHE A 98 15.47 -5.60 4.39
C PHE A 98 14.19 -6.04 3.66
N GLN A 99 13.85 -7.34 3.71
CA GLN A 99 12.65 -7.83 3.04
C GLN A 99 11.41 -7.59 3.92
N PRO A 100 10.40 -6.81 3.44
CA PRO A 100 9.11 -6.73 4.12
C PRO A 100 8.41 -8.09 4.13
N ARG A 101 7.43 -8.22 5.01
CA ARG A 101 6.43 -9.28 4.87
C ARG A 101 5.65 -9.05 3.57
N LEU A 102 5.54 -10.08 2.74
CA LEU A 102 4.80 -10.00 1.47
C LEU A 102 3.55 -10.85 1.56
N GLU A 103 2.39 -10.25 1.29
CA GLU A 103 1.09 -10.93 1.36
C GLU A 103 0.30 -10.73 0.08
N ARG A 104 -0.20 -11.84 -0.50
CA ARG A 104 -1.12 -11.79 -1.62
C ARG A 104 -2.56 -11.69 -1.15
N LEU A 105 -3.24 -10.64 -1.59
CA LEU A 105 -4.67 -10.46 -1.40
C LEU A 105 -5.44 -11.17 -2.52
N THR A 106 -6.48 -11.92 -2.13
CA THR A 106 -7.40 -12.59 -3.06
C THR A 106 -8.73 -11.84 -3.21
N GLN A 107 -9.05 -10.95 -2.28
CA GLN A 107 -10.26 -10.11 -2.30
C GLN A 107 -9.90 -8.69 -1.87
N LEU A 108 -10.11 -7.72 -2.77
CA LEU A 108 -9.78 -6.32 -2.50
C LEU A 108 -11.00 -5.48 -2.10
N ASP A 109 -12.18 -5.78 -2.63
CA ASP A 109 -13.39 -4.95 -2.49
C ASP A 109 -13.76 -4.69 -1.03
N THR A 110 -13.75 -5.75 -0.20
CA THR A 110 -14.04 -5.63 1.24
C THR A 110 -13.04 -4.71 1.94
N LEU A 111 -11.74 -4.83 1.63
CA LEU A 111 -10.69 -4.00 2.21
C LEU A 111 -10.81 -2.53 1.77
N VAL A 112 -11.24 -2.28 0.54
CA VAL A 112 -11.50 -0.92 0.02
C VAL A 112 -12.68 -0.30 0.75
N LEU A 113 -13.81 -1.02 0.85
CA LEU A 113 -15.02 -0.54 1.52
C LEU A 113 -14.77 -0.24 3.00
N GLN A 114 -14.20 -1.19 3.73
CA GLN A 114 -13.88 -1.02 5.16
C GLN A 114 -12.85 0.09 5.37
N GLY A 115 -11.86 0.20 4.47
CA GLY A 115 -10.87 1.27 4.51
C GLY A 115 -11.50 2.65 4.33
N GLY A 116 -12.45 2.79 3.40
CA GLY A 116 -13.20 4.02 3.18
C GLY A 116 -14.07 4.40 4.39
N GLN A 117 -14.75 3.43 5.00
CA GLN A 117 -15.52 3.64 6.23
C GLN A 117 -14.63 4.14 7.37
N GLU A 118 -13.45 3.54 7.54
CA GLU A 118 -12.52 3.96 8.58
C GLU A 118 -11.98 5.37 8.34
N LEU A 119 -11.61 5.69 7.10
CA LEU A 119 -11.19 7.05 6.75
C LEU A 119 -12.29 8.08 7.07
N GLY A 120 -13.55 7.76 6.75
CA GLY A 120 -14.69 8.59 7.10
C GLY A 120 -14.85 8.79 8.62
N ARG A 121 -14.71 7.70 9.39
CA ARG A 121 -14.75 7.75 10.87
C ARG A 121 -13.65 8.64 11.43
N LEU A 122 -12.41 8.48 10.98
CA LEU A 122 -11.27 9.28 11.42
C LEU A 122 -11.48 10.78 11.12
N HIS A 123 -11.95 11.11 9.91
CA HIS A 123 -12.26 12.49 9.53
C HIS A 123 -13.34 13.14 10.40
N LEU A 124 -14.38 12.40 10.77
CA LEU A 124 -15.42 12.89 11.67
C LEU A 124 -14.88 13.13 13.08
N LEU A 125 -14.04 12.24 13.59
CA LEU A 125 -13.41 12.40 14.91
C LEU A 125 -12.42 13.56 14.97
N GLU A 126 -11.66 13.80 13.90
CA GLU A 126 -10.78 14.96 13.81
C GLU A 126 -11.56 16.28 13.85
N LYS A 127 -12.71 16.35 13.17
CA LYS A 127 -13.59 17.53 13.22
C LYS A 127 -14.24 17.77 14.58
N GLN A 128 -14.46 16.71 15.36
CA GLN A 128 -15.04 16.80 16.70
C GLN A 128 -14.00 17.10 17.78
N ARG A 129 -12.70 17.04 17.45
CA ARG A 129 -11.64 17.36 18.40
C ARG A 129 -11.74 18.85 18.72
N PRO A 130 -12.05 19.25 19.96
CA PRO A 130 -12.12 20.67 20.31
C PRO A 130 -10.75 21.28 20.00
N THR A 131 -10.74 22.45 19.37
CA THR A 131 -9.55 23.29 19.27
C THR A 131 -9.10 23.58 20.69
N SER A 132 -8.19 22.77 21.23
CA SER A 132 -7.54 23.05 22.50
C SER A 132 -6.87 24.40 22.33
N ALA A 133 -7.34 25.34 23.14
CA ALA A 133 -6.90 26.72 23.23
C ALA A 133 -5.39 26.88 23.03
N ASN A 134 -4.99 27.88 22.26
CA ASN A 134 -3.68 28.50 22.42
C ASN A 134 -3.55 28.91 23.90
N PRO A 135 -2.55 28.41 24.66
CA PRO A 135 -2.00 29.21 25.73
C PRO A 135 -1.17 30.34 25.09
N CYS A 136 -1.24 31.50 25.73
CA CYS A 136 -0.61 32.77 25.38
C CYS A 136 0.83 32.72 24.86
#